data_AF-K7L1F9-F1
#
_entry.id   AF-K7L1F9-F1
#
_cell.length_a   1.000
_cell.length_b   1.000
_cell.length_c   1.000
_cell.angle_alpha   90.00
_cell.angle_beta   90.00
_cell.angle_gamma   90.00
#
_symmetry.space_group_name_H-M   'P 1'
#
loop_
_entity.id
_entity.type
_entity.pdbx_description
1 polymer ?
#
loop_
_entity_poly.entity_id
_entity_poly.type
_entity_poly.pdbx_seq_one_letter_code
_entity_poly.pdbx_strand_id
1 'polypeptide(L)'
;MPSSSSSSSSSSALTVPNLHLRALRIWSSKYYAIAAFIFLVLFSLLLFSHLDSRSRYSNLIPLTLLRNANQTLALCLDGSAPGYHFRSRFGSGSRNWLIHIGVSGSLVVKNEFGF
;
A
#
# COMPACT_ATOMS: atom_id res chain seq x y z
N MET A 1 79.25 22.90 -27.10
CA MET A 1 78.18 23.20 -26.12
C MET A 1 77.43 24.42 -26.63
N PRO A 2 76.08 24.55 -26.57
CA PRO A 2 74.94 23.60 -26.51
C PRO A 2 74.36 23.34 -27.94
N SER A 3 73.65 22.28 -28.36
CA SER A 3 72.50 21.48 -27.90
C SER A 3 71.15 22.20 -27.89
N SER A 4 70.27 21.90 -28.87
CA SER A 4 68.78 21.84 -28.77
C SER A 4 68.14 21.91 -30.17
N SER A 5 67.61 20.84 -30.76
CA SER A 5 66.37 20.09 -30.47
C SER A 5 65.08 20.72 -31.06
N SER A 6 64.63 20.11 -32.15
CA SER A 6 63.24 19.70 -32.49
C SER A 6 62.04 20.42 -31.88
N SER A 7 61.06 20.75 -32.74
CA SER A 7 59.65 20.72 -32.36
C SER A 7 58.77 20.32 -33.56
N SER A 8 58.53 19.01 -33.68
CA SER A 8 57.45 18.44 -34.46
C SER A 8 56.11 18.83 -33.83
N SER A 9 55.33 19.63 -34.54
CA SER A 9 53.99 20.04 -34.13
C SER A 9 52.99 18.95 -34.53
N SER A 10 52.65 18.08 -33.58
CA SER A 10 51.60 17.06 -33.74
C SER A 10 50.23 17.67 -33.43
N SER A 11 49.55 18.16 -34.46
CA SER A 11 48.16 18.64 -34.38
C SER A 11 47.21 17.48 -34.07
N SER A 12 46.80 17.37 -32.81
CA SER A 12 45.82 16.38 -32.36
C SER A 12 44.41 16.94 -32.53
N ALA A 13 43.69 16.46 -33.55
CA ALA A 13 42.27 16.75 -33.76
C ALA A 13 41.43 16.26 -32.56
N LEU A 14 40.92 17.18 -31.75
CA LEU A 14 40.06 16.87 -30.60
C LEU A 14 38.58 16.91 -30.98
N THR A 15 37.95 15.76 -30.80
CA THR A 15 36.53 15.47 -30.93
C THR A 15 35.71 16.26 -29.90
N VAL A 16 34.96 17.25 -30.39
CA VAL A 16 34.17 18.22 -29.61
C VAL A 16 32.89 17.67 -28.91
N PRO A 17 32.33 16.46 -29.16
CA PRO A 17 31.09 16.06 -28.45
C PRO A 17 31.29 15.62 -26.99
N ASN A 18 32.53 15.36 -26.54
CA ASN A 18 32.78 14.78 -25.22
C ASN A 18 32.83 15.80 -24.06
N LEU A 19 33.06 17.09 -24.34
CA LEU A 19 33.21 18.10 -23.29
C LEU A 19 31.84 18.53 -22.73
N HIS A 20 30.82 18.58 -23.59
CA HIS A 20 29.46 18.94 -23.20
C HIS A 20 28.80 17.85 -22.33
N LEU A 21 29.00 16.57 -22.66
CA LEU A 21 28.50 15.45 -21.86
C LEU A 21 29.20 15.32 -20.50
N ARG A 22 30.49 15.66 -20.40
CA ARG A 22 31.20 15.71 -19.11
C ARG A 22 30.72 16.86 -18.23
N ALA A 23 30.46 18.04 -18.80
CA ALA A 23 29.92 19.17 -18.06
C ALA A 23 28.51 18.88 -17.50
N LEU A 24 27.64 18.24 -18.30
CA LEU A 24 26.30 17.83 -17.86
C LEU A 24 26.34 16.77 -16.76
N ARG A 25 27.28 15.82 -16.82
CA ARG A 25 27.46 14.80 -15.76
C ARG A 25 27.97 15.38 -14.44
N ILE A 26 28.75 16.45 -14.47
CA ILE A 26 29.31 17.08 -13.26
C ILE A 26 28.28 18.01 -12.58
N TRP A 27 27.37 18.62 -13.35
CA TRP A 27 26.36 19.51 -12.77
C TRP A 27 25.23 18.74 -12.05
N SER A 28 24.87 17.55 -12.54
CA SER A 28 23.88 16.67 -11.92
C SER A 28 24.32 16.04 -10.59
N SER A 29 25.61 16.03 -10.26
CA SER A 29 26.09 15.28 -9.08
C SER A 29 25.77 15.97 -7.75
N LYS A 30 25.72 17.31 -7.75
CA LYS A 30 25.64 18.10 -6.51
C LYS A 30 24.30 17.97 -5.79
N TYR A 31 23.21 17.75 -6.55
CA TYR A 31 21.86 17.65 -5.99
C TYR A 31 21.29 16.24 -5.99
N TYR A 32 21.96 15.28 -6.65
CA TYR A 32 21.47 13.90 -6.70
C TYR A 32 21.37 13.27 -5.31
N ALA A 33 22.36 13.50 -4.43
CA ALA A 33 22.32 12.98 -3.07
C ALA A 33 21.13 13.53 -2.26
N ILE A 34 20.84 14.82 -2.40
CA ILE A 34 19.73 15.48 -1.71
C ILE A 34 18.39 15.00 -2.28
N ALA A 35 18.27 14.93 -3.61
CA ALA A 35 17.07 14.43 -4.27
C ALA A 35 16.79 12.96 -3.94
N ALA A 36 17.83 12.12 -3.89
CA ALA A 36 17.71 10.73 -3.48
C ALA A 36 17.25 10.62 -2.02
N PHE A 37 17.79 11.44 -1.12
CA PHE A 37 17.37 11.43 0.29
C PHE A 37 15.91 11.86 0.44
N ILE A 38 15.49 12.94 -0.22
CA ILE A 38 14.10 13.39 -0.22
C ILE A 38 13.19 12.30 -0.78
N PHE A 39 13.56 11.67 -1.90
CA PHE A 39 12.78 10.59 -2.50
C PHE A 39 12.65 9.38 -1.57
N LEU A 40 13.74 8.97 -0.91
CA LEU A 40 13.72 7.89 0.08
C LEU A 40 12.80 8.23 1.27
N VAL A 41 12.89 9.45 1.80
CA VAL A 41 12.01 9.90 2.89
C VAL A 41 10.55 9.91 2.45
N LEU A 42 10.24 10.45 1.26
CA LEU A 42 8.88 10.44 0.72
C LEU A 42 8.36 9.02 0.51
N PHE A 43 9.19 8.15 -0.06
CA PHE A 43 8.82 6.75 -0.33
C PHE A 43 8.60 5.98 0.98
N SER A 44 9.47 6.15 1.98
CA SER A 44 9.29 5.59 3.31
C SER A 44 8.01 6.09 3.97
N LEU A 45 7.68 7.39 3.88
CA LEU A 45 6.43 7.94 4.41
C LEU A 45 5.20 7.39 3.68
N LEU A 46 5.25 7.27 2.36
CA LEU A 46 4.16 6.71 1.56
C LEU A 46 3.97 5.22 1.88
N LEU A 47 5.06 4.46 1.98
CA LEU A 47 5.03 3.05 2.33
C LEU A 47 4.52 2.85 3.76
N PHE A 48 4.98 3.67 4.71
CA PHE A 48 4.49 3.65 6.09
C PHE A 48 3.00 3.97 6.17
N SER A 49 2.53 4.98 5.43
CA SER A 49 1.10 5.32 5.34
C SER A 49 0.28 4.18 4.73
N HIS A 50 0.81 3.49 3.72
CA HIS A 50 0.16 2.32 3.12
C HIS A 50 0.14 1.14 4.09
N LEU A 51 1.24 0.88 4.81
CA LEU A 51 1.30 -0.16 5.84
C LEU A 51 0.37 0.15 7.01
N ASP A 52 0.25 1.41 7.43
CA ASP A 52 -0.72 1.84 8.44
C ASP A 52 -2.16 1.72 7.91
N SER A 53 -2.43 2.03 6.64
CA SER A 53 -3.74 1.76 6.04
C SER A 53 -4.06 0.26 6.00
N ARG A 54 -3.06 -0.58 5.74
CA ARG A 54 -3.21 -2.04 5.79
C ARG A 54 -3.32 -2.57 7.22
N SER A 55 -2.68 -1.93 8.20
CA SER A 55 -2.86 -2.21 9.63
C SER A 55 -4.24 -1.74 10.10
N ARG A 56 -4.79 -0.67 9.54
CA ARG A 56 -6.19 -0.29 9.73
C ARG A 56 -7.11 -1.35 9.15
N TYR A 57 -6.76 -1.94 8.01
CA TYR A 57 -7.44 -3.12 7.49
C TYR A 57 -7.24 -4.34 8.40
N SER A 58 -6.23 -4.42 9.27
CA SER A 58 -6.16 -5.46 10.31
C SER A 58 -7.25 -5.32 11.40
N ASN A 59 -8.00 -4.19 11.43
CA ASN A 59 -9.30 -4.14 12.09
C ASN A 59 -10.41 -4.88 11.31
N LEU A 60 -10.05 -5.83 10.44
CA LEU A 60 -10.97 -6.85 9.92
C LEU A 60 -11.62 -7.55 11.12
N ILE A 61 -12.87 -7.18 11.38
CA ILE A 61 -13.66 -7.78 12.44
C ILE A 61 -13.92 -9.23 12.01
N PRO A 62 -13.53 -10.25 12.80
CA PRO A 62 -13.70 -11.63 12.39
C PRO A 62 -15.18 -11.91 12.10
N LEU A 63 -15.45 -12.50 10.94
CA LEU A 63 -16.78 -13.00 10.60
C LEU A 63 -17.03 -14.25 11.42
N THR A 64 -18.05 -14.22 12.27
CA THR A 64 -18.50 -15.39 13.01
C THR A 64 -19.71 -15.96 12.29
N LEU A 65 -19.57 -17.18 11.77
CA LEU A 65 -20.68 -17.93 11.18
C LEU A 65 -21.58 -18.48 12.29
N LEU A 66 -22.89 -18.42 12.07
CA LEU A 66 -23.85 -18.94 13.02
C LEU A 66 -23.72 -20.47 13.09
N ARG A 67 -23.34 -20.99 14.26
CA ARG A 67 -23.33 -22.44 14.50
C ARG A 67 -24.76 -22.97 14.47
N ASN A 68 -24.92 -24.16 13.91
CA ASN A 68 -26.22 -24.84 13.82
C ASN A 68 -27.30 -24.09 13.02
N ALA A 69 -26.89 -23.22 12.09
CA ALA A 69 -27.80 -22.48 11.20
C ALA A 69 -28.87 -23.38 10.56
N ASN A 70 -28.50 -24.60 10.15
CA ASN A 70 -29.41 -25.60 9.59
C ASN A 70 -30.44 -26.12 10.60
N GLN A 71 -30.06 -26.33 11.87
CA GLN A 71 -30.98 -26.79 12.92
C GLN A 71 -31.98 -25.70 13.31
N THR A 72 -31.57 -24.43 13.24
CA THR A 72 -32.41 -23.26 13.51
C THR A 72 -33.16 -22.74 12.28
N LEU A 73 -33.00 -23.36 11.11
CA LEU A 73 -33.55 -22.92 9.83
C LEU A 73 -33.22 -21.45 9.47
N ALA A 74 -32.15 -20.91 10.06
CA ALA A 74 -31.66 -19.57 9.81
C ALA A 74 -30.58 -19.65 8.73
N LEU A 75 -30.99 -19.76 7.48
CA LEU A 75 -30.11 -19.85 6.31
C LEU A 75 -30.29 -18.64 5.39
N CYS A 76 -29.23 -18.29 4.67
CA CYS A 76 -29.28 -17.30 3.60
C CYS A 76 -30.08 -17.83 2.40
N LEU A 77 -30.40 -16.96 1.44
CA LEU A 77 -31.12 -17.30 0.21
C LEU A 77 -30.43 -18.39 -0.63
N ASP A 78 -29.12 -18.54 -0.51
CA ASP A 78 -28.29 -19.56 -1.16
C ASP A 78 -28.14 -20.86 -0.32
N GLY A 79 -28.77 -20.94 0.86
CA GLY A 79 -28.65 -22.06 1.78
C GLY A 79 -27.38 -22.04 2.64
N SER A 80 -26.54 -21.00 2.54
CA SER A 80 -25.36 -20.85 3.40
C SER A 80 -25.73 -20.37 4.81
N ALA A 81 -24.85 -20.60 5.78
CA ALA A 81 -25.04 -20.13 7.15
C ALA A 81 -24.80 -18.60 7.21
N PRO A 82 -25.71 -17.82 7.82
CA PRO A 82 -25.50 -16.39 8.02
C PRO A 82 -24.32 -16.15 8.95
N GLY A 83 -23.63 -15.03 8.74
CA GLY A 83 -22.51 -14.59 9.57
C GLY A 83 -22.73 -13.20 10.14
N TYR A 84 -22.04 -12.90 11.23
CA TYR A 84 -22.02 -11.57 11.83
C TYR A 84 -20.59 -11.14 12.16
N HIS A 85 -20.34 -9.83 12.11
CA HIS A 85 -19.09 -9.23 12.54
C HIS A 85 -19.27 -8.66 13.94
N PHE A 86 -18.59 -9.24 14.94
CA PHE A 86 -18.65 -8.78 16.32
C PHE A 86 -17.34 -8.12 16.74
N ARG A 87 -17.43 -6.88 17.20
CA ARG A 87 -16.31 -6.17 17.81
C ARG A 87 -16.75 -5.61 19.15
N SER A 88 -16.13 -6.13 20.21
CA SER A 88 -16.36 -5.61 21.56
C SER A 88 -15.83 -4.18 21.68
N ARG A 89 -16.61 -3.29 22.28
CA ARG A 89 -16.14 -1.96 22.66
C ARG A 89 -15.47 -2.02 24.03
N PHE A 90 -14.38 -1.27 24.20
CA PHE A 90 -13.61 -1.21 25.43
C PHE A 90 -13.88 0.09 26.21
N GLY A 91 -13.60 0.08 27.52
CA GLY A 91 -13.75 1.23 28.41
C GLY A 91 -15.20 1.62 28.71
N SER A 92 -15.45 2.93 28.76
CA SER A 92 -16.77 3.54 29.03
C SER A 92 -17.86 3.06 28.05
N GLY A 93 -17.50 2.68 26.83
CA GLY A 93 -18.43 2.22 25.80
C GLY A 93 -18.77 0.72 25.85
N SER A 94 -18.26 -0.06 26.81
CA SER A 94 -18.42 -1.53 26.84
C SER A 94 -19.87 -2.01 26.99
N ARG A 95 -20.74 -1.19 27.60
CA ARG A 95 -22.18 -1.48 27.76
C ARG A 95 -23.04 -1.05 26.56
N ASN A 96 -22.45 -0.35 25.59
CA ASN A 96 -23.19 0.15 24.44
C ASN A 96 -22.92 -0.76 23.24
N TRP A 97 -23.96 -1.43 22.77
CA TRP A 97 -23.94 -2.25 21.56
C TRP A 97 -24.47 -1.44 20.37
N LEU A 98 -23.86 -1.63 19.19
CA LEU A 98 -24.35 -1.10 17.91
C LEU A 98 -24.54 -2.29 16.98
N ILE A 99 -25.76 -2.48 16.48
CA ILE A 99 -26.08 -3.52 15.51
C ILE A 99 -26.30 -2.86 14.16
N HIS A 100 -25.59 -3.35 13.15
CA HIS A 100 -25.77 -2.93 11.76
C HIS A 100 -26.23 -4.13 10.94
N ILE A 101 -27.41 -4.01 10.34
CA ILE A 101 -28.03 -5.08 9.57
C ILE A 101 -27.81 -4.76 8.09
N GLY A 102 -26.94 -5.53 7.43
CA GLY A 102 -26.74 -5.45 5.99
C GLY A 102 -27.77 -6.30 5.27
N VAL A 103 -28.91 -5.72 4.89
CA VAL A 103 -29.90 -6.39 4.02
C VAL A 103 -29.57 -6.08 2.57
N SER A 104 -29.02 -7.06 1.85
CA SER A 104 -28.78 -6.96 0.40
C SER A 104 -29.82 -7.74 -0.42
N GLY A 105 -30.96 -8.09 0.19
CA GLY A 105 -32.01 -8.90 -0.43
C GLY A 105 -33.31 -8.86 0.35
N SER A 106 -34.28 -9.66 -0.11
CA SER A 106 -35.60 -9.76 0.54
C SER A 106 -35.53 -10.71 1.74
N LEU A 107 -35.93 -10.22 2.93
CA LEU A 107 -36.14 -11.06 4.11
C LEU A 107 -37.38 -11.92 3.88
N VAL A 108 -37.19 -13.20 3.54
CA VAL A 108 -38.29 -14.17 3.50
C VAL A 108 -38.40 -14.83 4.87
N VAL A 109 -39.36 -14.39 5.68
CA VAL A 109 -39.75 -15.09 6.91
C VAL A 109 -40.52 -16.35 6.50
N LYS A 110 -39.85 -17.51 6.52
CA LYS A 110 -40.53 -18.80 6.40
C LYS A 110 -41.24 -19.09 7.72
N ASN A 111 -42.51 -18.69 7.80
CA ASN A 111 -43.42 -19.24 8.79
C ASN A 111 -43.79 -20.66 8.36
N GLU A 112 -43.04 -21.64 8.84
CA GLU A 112 -43.43 -23.06 8.83
C GLU A 112 -43.22 -23.61 10.24
N PHE A 113 -44.08 -23.15 11.17
CA PHE A 113 -44.58 -24.03 12.22
C PHE A 113 -45.84 -24.71 11.67
N GLY A 114 -45.64 -25.76 10.88
CA GLY A 114 -46.65 -26.72 10.52
C GLY A 114 -46.19 -28.06 11.09
N PHE A 115 -46.97 -28.60 12.03
CA PHE A 115 -46.82 -29.94 12.58
C PHE A 115 -46.90 -31.01 11.50
#